data_AF-A0AAP5LQ52-F1
#
_entry.id   AF-A0AAP5LQ52-F1
#
_cell.length_a   1.000
_cell.length_b   1.000
_cell.length_c   1.000
_cell.angle_alpha   90.00
_cell.angle_beta   90.00
_cell.angle_gamma   90.00
#
_symmetry.space_group_name_H-M   'P 1'
#
loop_
_entity.id
_entity.type
_entity.pdbx_description
1 polymer ?
#
loop_
_entity_poly.entity_id
_entity_poly.type
_entity_poly.pdbx_seq_one_letter_code
_entity_poly.pdbx_strand_id
1 'polypeptide(L)'
;MGDRALSQLSPEEFDIVIDGRRRARMEAIDALSPEHRELVHDYGYNVVRACMDCGATKPKHIRHIVETVLNEFSPTRGSYASQGVRAIR
;
A
#
# COMPACT_ATOMS: atom_id res chain seq x y z
N MET A 1 26.54 11.91 5.24
CA MET A 1 26.61 10.74 4.34
C MET A 1 25.88 11.13 3.07
N GLY A 2 26.57 11.14 1.92
CA GLY A 2 25.95 11.56 0.66
C GLY A 2 24.96 10.52 0.16
N ASP A 3 23.77 10.96 -0.26
CA ASP A 3 22.75 10.11 -0.87
C ASP A 3 23.29 9.51 -2.18
N ARG A 4 23.80 8.29 -2.12
CA ARG A 4 24.06 7.49 -3.32
C ARG A 4 22.72 7.07 -3.92
N ALA A 5 22.57 7.24 -5.22
CA ALA A 5 21.39 6.76 -5.93
C ALA A 5 21.30 5.23 -5.83
N LEU A 6 20.09 4.67 -5.71
CA LEU A 6 19.87 3.21 -5.64
C LEU A 6 20.50 2.46 -6.83
N SER A 7 20.61 3.11 -7.98
CA SER A 7 21.23 2.58 -9.20
C SER A 7 22.75 2.40 -9.11
N GLN A 8 23.39 2.90 -8.05
CA GLN A 8 24.83 2.82 -7.82
C GLN A 8 25.21 1.81 -6.73
N LEU A 9 24.23 1.13 -6.14
CA LEU A 9 24.45 0.12 -5.11
C LEU A 9 24.85 -1.21 -5.75
N SER A 10 25.69 -1.98 -5.06
CA SER A 10 25.87 -3.39 -5.40
C SER A 10 24.54 -4.16 -5.21
N PRO A 11 24.36 -5.33 -5.83
CA PRO A 11 23.18 -6.16 -5.59
C PRO A 11 22.95 -6.47 -4.10
N GLU A 12 24.02 -6.77 -3.35
CA GLU A 12 23.95 -7.06 -1.91
C GLU A 12 23.52 -5.82 -1.09
N GLU A 13 24.08 -4.65 -1.40
CA GLU A 13 23.70 -3.39 -0.74
C GLU A 13 22.26 -3.02 -1.06
N PHE A 14 21.81 -3.26 -2.29
CA PHE A 14 20.43 -3.04 -2.71
C PHE A 14 19.48 -3.93 -1.91
N ASP A 15 19.76 -5.23 -1.80
CA ASP A 15 18.93 -6.17 -1.05
C ASP A 15 18.80 -5.77 0.42
N ILE A 16 19.91 -5.39 1.07
CA ILE A 16 19.91 -4.89 2.45
C ILE A 16 18.97 -3.68 2.62
N VAL A 17 19.01 -2.73 1.68
CA VAL A 17 18.15 -1.53 1.71
C VAL A 17 16.68 -1.92 1.53
N ILE A 18 16.38 -2.83 0.58
CA ILE A 18 15.01 -3.28 0.33
C ILE A 18 14.44 -4.04 1.53
N ASP A 19 15.23 -4.90 2.16
CA ASP A 19 14.82 -5.64 3.34
C ASP A 19 14.63 -4.72 4.55
N GLY A 20 15.50 -3.72 4.72
CA GLY A 20 15.31 -2.68 5.73
C GLY A 20 13.96 -1.95 5.55
N ARG A 21 13.64 -1.55 4.31
CA ARG A 21 12.36 -0.90 3.98
C ARG A 21 11.16 -1.84 4.17
N ARG A 22 11.31 -3.12 3.83
CA ARG A 22 10.26 -4.14 4.01
C ARG A 22 9.97 -4.32 5.49
N ARG A 23 11.00 -4.52 6.32
CA ARG A 23 10.87 -4.70 7.76
C ARG A 23 10.18 -3.51 8.42
N ALA A 24 10.64 -2.28 8.14
CA ALA A 24 10.02 -1.07 8.68
C ALA A 24 8.54 -0.94 8.27
N ARG A 25 8.20 -1.34 7.04
CA ARG A 25 6.79 -1.38 6.60
C ARG A 25 5.99 -2.43 7.35
N MET A 26 6.52 -3.63 7.58
CA MET A 26 5.83 -4.68 8.34
C MET A 26 5.63 -4.28 9.80
N GLU A 27 6.64 -3.72 10.45
CA GLU A 27 6.53 -3.20 11.81
C GLU A 27 5.44 -2.12 11.92
N ALA A 28 5.37 -1.22 10.93
CA ALA A 28 4.31 -0.21 10.88
C ALA A 28 2.92 -0.81 10.66
N ILE A 29 2.80 -1.92 9.90
CA ILE A 29 1.53 -2.65 9.72
C ILE A 29 1.12 -3.35 11.02
N ASP A 30 2.07 -3.98 11.71
CA ASP A 30 1.82 -4.71 12.95
C ASP A 30 1.38 -3.80 14.09
N ALA A 31 1.81 -2.54 14.08
CA ALA A 31 1.37 -1.51 15.02
C ALA A 31 -0.08 -1.02 14.80
N LEU A 32 -0.72 -1.35 13.66
CA LEU A 32 -2.09 -0.96 13.37
C LEU A 32 -3.12 -1.82 14.11
N SER A 33 -4.31 -1.25 14.32
CA SER A 33 -5.44 -2.03 14.86
C SER A 33 -5.81 -3.19 13.90
N PRO A 34 -6.43 -4.28 14.41
CA PRO A 34 -6.86 -5.40 13.56
C PRO A 34 -7.70 -4.96 12.34
N GLU A 35 -8.62 -4.02 12.54
CA GLU A 35 -9.47 -3.49 11.47
C GLU A 35 -8.67 -2.73 10.40
N HIS A 36 -7.64 -1.95 10.78
CA HIS A 36 -6.78 -1.28 9.80
C HIS A 36 -5.88 -2.28 9.06
N ARG A 37 -5.43 -3.34 9.73
CA ARG A 37 -4.64 -4.42 9.08
C ARG A 37 -5.46 -5.17 8.04
N GLU A 38 -6.75 -5.38 8.28
CA GLU A 38 -7.67 -5.93 7.29
C GLU A 38 -7.76 -5.02 6.05
N LEU A 39 -7.90 -3.71 6.23
CA LEU A 39 -7.87 -2.77 5.11
C LEU A 39 -6.52 -2.78 4.35
N VAL A 40 -5.41 -2.97 5.07
CA VAL A 40 -4.08 -3.07 4.44
C VAL A 40 -3.98 -4.36 3.61
N HIS A 41 -4.56 -5.46 4.07
CA HIS A 41 -4.64 -6.70 3.31
C HIS A 41 -5.48 -6.51 2.04
N ASP A 42 -6.62 -5.81 2.13
CA ASP A 42 -7.55 -5.63 1.02
C ASP A 42 -7.09 -4.60 -0.03
N TYR A 43 -6.52 -3.47 0.41
CA TYR A 43 -6.22 -2.31 -0.44
C TYR A 43 -4.73 -1.96 -0.53
N GLY A 44 -3.89 -2.54 0.31
CA GLY A 44 -2.46 -2.26 0.38
C GLY A 44 -2.09 -1.14 1.35
N TYR A 45 -0.91 -1.26 1.95
CA TYR A 45 -0.42 -0.36 3.01
C TYR A 45 -0.36 1.11 2.60
N ASN A 46 0.16 1.41 1.41
CA ASN A 46 0.35 2.79 0.97
C ASN A 46 -0.98 3.53 0.78
N VAL A 47 -2.02 2.82 0.33
CA VAL A 47 -3.36 3.41 0.14
C VAL A 47 -3.98 3.73 1.50
N VAL A 48 -3.99 2.77 2.41
CA VAL A 48 -4.53 2.96 3.77
C VAL A 48 -3.76 4.06 4.50
N ARG A 49 -2.43 4.05 4.40
CA ARG A 49 -1.58 5.08 4.99
C ARG A 49 -1.90 6.47 4.44
N ALA A 50 -2.04 6.62 3.13
CA ALA A 50 -2.40 7.90 2.53
C ALA A 50 -3.76 8.41 3.03
N CYS A 51 -4.76 7.53 3.17
CA CYS A 51 -6.04 7.92 3.77
C CYS A 51 -5.88 8.39 5.22
N MET A 52 -5.09 7.67 6.03
CA MET A 52 -4.80 8.04 7.41
C MET A 52 -4.04 9.37 7.51
N ASP A 53 -3.05 9.60 6.65
CA ASP A 53 -2.27 10.84 6.56
C ASP A 53 -3.17 12.04 6.19
N CYS A 54 -4.23 11.80 5.41
CA CYS A 54 -5.29 12.78 5.11
C CYS A 54 -6.33 12.95 6.23
N GLY A 55 -6.16 12.27 7.38
CA GLY A 55 -7.03 12.39 8.55
C GLY A 55 -8.19 11.41 8.63
N ALA A 56 -8.28 10.41 7.73
CA ALA A 56 -9.28 9.36 7.85
C ALA A 56 -8.87 8.37 8.96
N THR A 57 -9.47 8.50 10.15
CA THR A 57 -9.10 7.69 11.33
C THR A 57 -9.98 6.46 11.55
N LYS A 58 -11.15 6.39 10.90
CA LYS A 58 -12.11 5.30 11.06
C LYS A 58 -12.00 4.32 9.88
N PRO A 59 -11.82 3.01 10.12
CA PRO A 59 -11.71 2.01 9.06
C PRO A 59 -12.84 2.06 8.04
N LYS A 60 -14.09 2.22 8.50
CA LYS A 60 -15.26 2.36 7.62
C LYS A 60 -15.17 3.55 6.64
N HIS A 61 -14.55 4.66 7.04
CA HIS A 61 -14.40 5.82 6.17
C HIS A 61 -13.32 5.56 5.12
N ILE A 62 -12.20 4.95 5.52
CA ILE A 62 -11.14 4.56 4.60
C ILE A 62 -11.70 3.60 3.55
N ARG A 63 -12.42 2.55 3.99
CA ARG A 63 -13.12 1.61 3.11
C ARG A 63 -14.01 2.34 2.11
N HIS A 64 -14.89 3.22 2.60
CA HIS A 64 -15.81 3.97 1.74
C HIS A 64 -15.07 4.88 0.75
N ILE A 65 -14.01 5.58 1.17
CA ILE A 65 -13.21 6.45 0.27
C ILE A 65 -12.60 5.62 -0.85
N VAL A 66 -11.93 4.52 -0.50
CA VAL A 66 -11.27 3.65 -1.48
C VAL A 66 -12.29 3.04 -2.44
N GLU A 67 -13.40 2.52 -1.93
CA GLU A 67 -14.47 1.93 -2.73
C GLU A 67 -15.15 2.96 -3.63
N THR A 68 -15.45 4.17 -3.14
CA THR A 68 -16.06 5.24 -3.95
C THR A 68 -15.16 5.62 -5.11
N VAL A 69 -13.86 5.83 -4.87
CA VAL A 69 -12.91 6.15 -5.95
C VAL A 69 -12.81 4.98 -6.93
N LEU A 70 -12.64 3.74 -6.46
CA LEU A 70 -12.52 2.59 -7.36
C LEU A 70 -13.82 2.28 -8.12
N ASN A 71 -14.99 2.54 -7.52
CA ASN A 71 -16.29 2.33 -8.15
C ASN A 71 -16.62 3.42 -9.18
N GLU A 72 -16.29 4.69 -8.92
CA GLU A 72 -16.46 5.78 -9.90
C GLU A 72 -15.60 5.55 -11.16
N PHE A 73 -14.47 4.83 -11.03
CA PHE A 73 -13.62 4.47 -12.16
C PHE A 73 -14.01 3.19 -12.90
N SER A 74 -15.14 2.53 -12.57
CA SER A 74 -15.51 1.26 -13.21
C SER A 74 -17.02 1.14 -13.48
N PRO A 75 -17.49 1.46 -14.70
CA PRO A 75 -18.85 1.16 -15.12
C PRO A 75 -19.15 -0.35 -15.28
N THR A 76 -18.17 -1.25 -15.10
CA THR A 76 -18.31 -2.69 -15.42
C THR A 76 -17.54 -3.66 -14.50
N ARG A 77 -17.46 -3.44 -13.17
CA ARG A 77 -16.91 -4.48 -12.26
C ARG A 77 -17.95 -4.96 -11.25
N GLY A 78 -18.71 -5.95 -11.67
CA GLY A 78 -19.37 -6.86 -10.74
C GLY A 78 -18.31 -7.64 -9.95
N SER A 79 -18.49 -7.69 -8.62
CA SER A 79 -17.94 -8.68 -7.67
C SER A 79 -16.47 -9.12 -7.86
N TYR A 80 -15.62 -8.70 -6.92
CA TYR A 80 -14.21 -9.08 -6.73
C TYR A 80 -13.22 -8.45 -7.73
N ALA A 81 -12.66 -7.31 -7.34
CA ALA A 81 -11.51 -6.73 -8.02
C ALA A 81 -10.24 -7.52 -7.69
N SER A 82 -9.89 -8.49 -8.53
CA SER A 82 -8.51 -8.99 -8.60
C SER A 82 -7.61 -7.89 -9.17
N GLN A 83 -6.89 -7.19 -8.31
CA GLN A 83 -5.77 -6.34 -8.74
C GLN A 83 -4.62 -7.25 -9.23
N GLY A 84 -4.08 -7.01 -10.43
CA GLY A 84 -2.84 -7.69 -10.85
C GLY A 84 -2.58 -7.94 -12.34
N VAL A 85 -3.51 -7.67 -13.27
CA VAL A 85 -3.23 -7.90 -14.69
C VAL A 85 -2.38 -6.76 -15.26
N ARG A 86 -1.06 -6.99 -15.36
CA ARG A 86 -0.17 -6.16 -16.19
C ARG A 86 -0.57 -6.33 -17.65
N ALA A 87 -1.16 -5.30 -18.26
CA ALA A 87 -1.23 -5.22 -19.71
C ALA A 87 0.18 -4.97 -20.24
N ILE A 88 0.80 -6.00 -20.80
CA ILE A 88 2.00 -5.87 -21.63
C ILE A 88 1.54 -5.22 -22.94
N ARG A 89 2.16 -4.08 -23.29
CA ARG A 89 2.13 -3.52 -24.65
C ARG A 89 3.40 -3.93 -25.37
#